data_AF-A0AAE3QHB7-F1
#
_entry.id   AF-A0AAE3QHB7-F1
#
_cell.length_a   1.000
_cell.length_b   1.000
_cell.length_c   1.000
_cell.angle_alpha   90.00
_cell.angle_beta   90.00
_cell.angle_gamma   90.00
#
_symmetry.space_group_name_H-M   'P 1'
#
loop_
_entity.id
_entity.type
_entity.pdbx_description
1 polymer ?
#
loop_
_entity_poly.entity_id
_entity_poly.type
_entity_poly.pdbx_seq_one_letter_code
_entity_poly.pdbx_strand_id
1 'polypeptide(L)'
;MDAGQCRVMGCGNPARSATSDGLDNRFCRTHADQYARHGSPYRKSYTATEVRRYRLASAAWLKANMDDPSVRNGVERVRGLYASAGQHVEAFRLRGLPTDERARVAWARLRKASVDPMKVLAAALAIEMVIRADPQADLKTEFKQVQTAKLIHRMASGSHKRWGEGHTATELHFYPRSRGRILRHIGQAAMEACELIIDHHQATFPAIVFAQGTTIEK
;
A
#
# COMPACT_ATOMS: atom_id res chain seq x y z
N MET A 1 30.54 11.92 2.34
CA MET A 1 29.87 11.12 1.30
C MET A 1 30.17 11.81 -0.02
N ASP A 2 30.86 11.12 -0.93
CA ASP A 2 31.17 11.70 -2.24
C ASP A 2 29.89 12.01 -3.01
N ALA A 3 29.89 13.16 -3.70
CA ALA A 3 28.82 13.59 -4.57
C ALA A 3 28.71 12.61 -5.76
N GLY A 4 27.94 11.54 -5.58
CA GLY A 4 27.76 10.52 -6.59
C GLY A 4 27.62 9.10 -6.07
N GLN A 5 27.71 8.86 -4.76
CA GLN A 5 27.48 7.54 -4.16
C GLN A 5 26.04 7.33 -3.69
N CYS A 6 25.61 6.06 -3.67
CA CYS A 6 24.34 5.67 -3.08
C CYS A 6 24.32 5.98 -1.58
N ARG A 7 23.26 6.65 -1.11
CA ARG A 7 23.09 7.09 0.29
C ARG A 7 22.67 5.98 1.25
N VAL A 8 22.53 4.75 0.76
CA VAL A 8 22.22 3.60 1.61
C VAL A 8 23.49 3.18 2.34
N MET A 9 23.47 3.22 3.67
CA MET A 9 24.57 2.79 4.52
C MET A 9 25.07 1.40 4.13
N GLY A 10 26.39 1.27 3.94
CA GLY A 10 27.04 0.02 3.50
C GLY A 10 26.99 -0.23 1.99
N CYS A 11 26.39 0.66 1.18
CA CYS A 11 26.38 0.53 -0.27
C CYS A 11 27.50 1.33 -0.93
N GLY A 12 28.43 0.66 -1.61
CA GLY A 12 29.51 1.30 -2.37
C GLY A 12 29.14 1.66 -3.82
N ASN A 13 27.91 1.39 -4.26
CA ASN A 13 27.52 1.63 -5.65
C ASN A 13 27.31 3.13 -5.94
N PRO A 14 27.59 3.60 -7.17
CA PRO A 14 27.26 4.96 -7.56
C PRO A 14 25.74 5.19 -7.54
N ALA A 15 25.33 6.39 -7.14
CA ALA A 15 23.98 6.88 -7.36
C ALA A 15 23.69 6.96 -8.87
N ARG A 16 22.42 6.84 -9.27
CA ARG A 16 22.05 6.84 -10.70
C ARG A 16 22.48 8.12 -11.43
N SER A 17 22.49 9.27 -10.74
CA SER A 17 22.98 10.53 -11.30
C SER A 17 24.47 10.54 -11.62
N ALA A 18 25.25 9.64 -11.00
CA ALA A 18 26.67 9.44 -11.30
C ALA A 18 26.89 8.33 -12.34
N THR A 19 25.82 7.81 -12.94
CA THR A 19 25.87 6.87 -14.06
C THR A 19 25.08 7.43 -15.25
N SER A 20 25.04 6.71 -16.36
CA SER A 20 24.16 7.02 -17.49
C SER A 20 22.69 6.62 -17.25
N ASP A 21 22.37 6.02 -16.10
CA ASP A 21 21.07 5.38 -15.82
C ASP A 21 20.14 6.30 -15.00
N GLY A 22 20.16 7.62 -15.21
CA GLY A 22 19.09 8.53 -14.77
C GLY A 22 19.49 9.60 -13.76
N LEU A 23 18.49 10.31 -13.21
CA LEU A 23 18.69 11.56 -12.46
C LEU A 23 18.62 11.41 -10.93
N ASP A 24 18.50 10.18 -10.40
CA ASP A 24 18.41 9.97 -8.95
C ASP A 24 19.80 10.13 -8.29
N ASN A 25 19.95 11.19 -7.49
CA ASN A 25 21.17 11.52 -6.76
C ASN A 25 21.25 10.92 -5.35
N ARG A 26 20.30 10.06 -4.98
CA ARG A 26 20.23 9.43 -3.65
C ARG A 26 20.55 7.96 -3.72
N PHE A 27 20.08 7.25 -4.74
CA PHE A 27 20.14 5.80 -4.78
C PHE A 27 20.79 5.27 -6.04
N CYS A 28 21.51 4.15 -5.92
CA CYS A 28 21.84 3.30 -7.07
C CYS A 28 20.55 2.67 -7.64
N ARG A 29 20.64 2.06 -8.83
CA ARG A 29 19.48 1.42 -9.49
C ARG A 29 18.73 0.45 -8.57
N THR A 30 19.45 -0.47 -7.92
CA THR A 30 18.85 -1.48 -7.04
C THR A 30 18.09 -0.85 -5.86
N HIS A 31 18.68 0.14 -5.20
CA HIS A 31 18.03 0.81 -4.07
C HIS A 31 16.90 1.74 -4.50
N ALA A 32 16.99 2.35 -5.69
CA ALA A 32 15.90 3.12 -6.28
C ALA A 32 14.70 2.21 -6.59
N ASP A 33 14.92 1.03 -7.17
CA ASP A 33 13.88 0.04 -7.46
C ASP A 33 13.26 -0.54 -6.18
N GLN A 34 14.10 -0.87 -5.19
CA GLN A 34 13.66 -1.31 -3.86
C GLN A 34 12.77 -0.25 -3.21
N TYR A 35 13.22 1.00 -3.16
CA TYR A 35 12.47 2.11 -2.59
C TYR A 35 11.17 2.40 -3.36
N ALA A 36 11.20 2.37 -4.70
CA ALA A 36 10.01 2.54 -5.52
C ALA A 36 8.98 1.44 -5.27
N ARG A 37 9.42 0.20 -5.00
CA ARG A 37 8.55 -0.96 -4.77
C ARG A 37 8.07 -1.05 -3.33
N HIS A 38 8.91 -0.73 -2.34
CA HIS A 38 8.67 -1.05 -0.94
C HIS A 38 8.45 0.19 -0.05
N GLY A 39 8.77 1.39 -0.53
CA GLY A 39 8.72 2.61 0.29
C GLY A 39 9.90 2.72 1.27
N SER A 40 10.83 1.77 1.24
CA SER A 40 12.07 1.75 2.01
C SER A 40 13.21 1.27 1.14
N PRO A 41 14.40 1.89 1.22
CA PRO A 41 15.58 1.35 0.57
C PRO A 41 16.17 0.15 1.35
N TYR A 42 15.74 -0.11 2.59
CA TYR A 42 16.26 -1.15 3.47
C TYR A 42 15.30 -2.33 3.62
N ARG A 43 14.05 -2.06 3.99
CA ARG A 43 13.06 -3.07 4.36
C ARG A 43 12.17 -3.43 3.18
N LYS A 44 12.04 -4.73 2.92
CA LYS A 44 11.05 -5.26 1.96
C LYS A 44 9.64 -5.08 2.53
N SER A 45 8.64 -5.25 1.66
CA SER A 45 7.25 -5.20 2.12
C SER A 45 6.90 -6.41 2.97
N TYR A 46 6.02 -6.21 3.95
CA TYR A 46 5.48 -7.30 4.73
C TYR A 46 4.79 -8.33 3.82
N THR A 47 5.08 -9.59 4.09
CA THR A 47 4.46 -10.76 3.48
C THR A 47 3.02 -10.92 3.95
N ALA A 48 2.23 -11.72 3.23
CA ALA A 48 0.86 -12.01 3.65
C ALA A 48 0.82 -12.67 5.04
N THR A 49 1.78 -13.55 5.33
CA THR A 49 1.89 -14.26 6.61
C THR A 49 2.19 -13.33 7.77
N GLU A 50 3.14 -12.39 7.60
CA GLU A 50 3.46 -11.38 8.63
C GLU A 50 2.23 -10.53 8.99
N VAL A 51 1.42 -10.13 8.01
CA VAL A 51 0.26 -9.22 8.24
C VAL A 51 -1.03 -9.96 8.61
N ARG A 52 -1.16 -11.26 8.35
CA ARG A 52 -2.44 -11.99 8.47
C ARG A 52 -3.10 -11.82 9.83
N ARG A 53 -2.33 -11.98 10.92
CA ARG A 53 -2.86 -11.87 12.30
C ARG A 53 -3.34 -10.46 12.61
N TYR A 54 -2.58 -9.45 12.21
CA TYR A 54 -2.92 -8.05 12.40
C TYR A 54 -4.19 -7.66 11.62
N ARG A 55 -4.39 -8.19 10.41
CA ARG A 55 -5.63 -7.96 9.64
C ARG A 55 -6.88 -8.51 10.32
N LEU A 56 -6.77 -9.70 10.92
CA LEU A 56 -7.89 -10.30 11.64
C LEU A 56 -8.19 -9.50 12.91
N ALA A 57 -7.14 -9.14 13.66
CA ALA A 57 -7.27 -8.35 14.87
C ALA A 57 -7.83 -6.95 14.60
N SER A 58 -7.35 -6.26 13.57
CA SER A 58 -7.87 -4.94 13.18
C SER A 58 -9.34 -4.99 12.79
N ALA A 59 -9.75 -6.03 12.06
CA ALA A 59 -11.14 -6.20 11.67
C ALA A 59 -12.04 -6.50 12.88
N ALA A 60 -11.59 -7.36 13.79
CA ALA A 60 -12.30 -7.65 15.04
C ALA A 60 -12.43 -6.41 15.93
N TRP A 61 -11.33 -5.66 16.09
CA TRP A 61 -11.31 -4.42 16.88
C TRP A 61 -12.27 -3.38 16.29
N LEU A 62 -12.23 -3.15 14.97
CA LEU A 62 -13.16 -2.22 14.31
C LEU A 62 -14.63 -2.63 14.47
N LYS A 63 -14.92 -3.93 14.36
CA LYS A 63 -16.27 -4.45 14.57
C LYS A 63 -16.76 -4.21 16.00
N ALA A 64 -15.89 -4.42 16.99
CA ALA A 64 -16.22 -4.20 18.39
C ALA A 64 -16.40 -2.71 18.74
N ASN A 65 -15.80 -1.80 17.97
CA ASN A 65 -15.83 -0.36 18.20
C ASN A 65 -16.61 0.39 17.10
N MET A 66 -17.59 -0.25 16.47
CA MET A 66 -18.27 0.33 15.30
C MET A 66 -19.06 1.62 15.61
N ASP A 67 -19.49 1.79 16.86
CA ASP A 67 -20.23 2.97 17.32
C ASP A 67 -19.30 4.13 17.73
N ASP A 68 -17.99 3.88 17.85
CA ASP A 68 -17.00 4.89 18.18
C ASP A 68 -17.02 6.03 17.14
N PRO A 69 -17.07 7.31 17.56
CA PRO A 69 -17.09 8.45 16.63
C PRO A 69 -15.91 8.48 15.66
N SER A 70 -14.71 8.07 16.09
CA SER A 70 -13.49 8.05 15.28
C SER A 70 -13.57 6.96 14.21
N VAL A 71 -14.15 5.80 14.54
CA VAL A 71 -14.40 4.71 13.58
C VAL A 71 -15.44 5.14 12.54
N ARG A 72 -16.56 5.73 12.97
CA ARG A 72 -17.58 6.27 12.06
C ARG A 72 -17.01 7.35 11.15
N ASN A 73 -16.20 8.26 11.68
CA ASN A 73 -15.50 9.27 10.88
C ASN A 73 -14.61 8.63 9.82
N GLY A 74 -13.79 7.64 10.19
CA GLY A 74 -12.93 6.94 9.23
C GLY A 74 -13.72 6.27 8.11
N VAL A 75 -14.86 5.65 8.43
CA VAL A 75 -15.76 5.03 7.43
C VAL A 75 -16.27 6.09 6.46
N GLU A 76 -16.74 7.23 6.96
CA GLU A 76 -17.22 8.33 6.13
C GLU A 76 -16.11 8.95 5.26
N ARG A 77 -14.88 9.06 5.78
CA ARG A 77 -13.74 9.52 4.98
C ARG A 77 -13.45 8.58 3.81
N VAL A 78 -13.49 7.26 4.03
CA VAL A 78 -13.32 6.28 2.95
C VAL A 78 -14.50 6.32 1.97
N ARG A 79 -15.73 6.49 2.44
CA ARG A 79 -16.90 6.72 1.56
C ARG A 79 -16.74 7.99 0.73
N GLY A 80 -16.20 9.05 1.30
CA GLY A 80 -15.85 10.29 0.59
C GLY A 80 -14.81 10.06 -0.51
N LEU A 81 -13.75 9.28 -0.24
CA LEU A 81 -12.77 8.87 -1.25
C LEU A 81 -13.43 8.08 -2.38
N TYR A 82 -14.37 7.18 -2.05
CA TYR A 82 -15.14 6.47 -3.06
C TYR A 82 -16.01 7.42 -3.87
N ALA A 83 -16.76 8.34 -3.25
CA ALA A 83 -17.64 9.26 -3.96
C ALA A 83 -16.88 10.19 -4.90
N SER A 84 -15.70 10.69 -4.50
CA SER A 84 -14.91 11.65 -5.27
C SER A 84 -13.98 11.03 -6.33
N ALA A 85 -13.85 9.70 -6.36
CA ALA A 85 -12.91 8.99 -7.24
C ALA A 85 -13.22 9.06 -8.75
N GLY A 86 -14.33 9.69 -9.15
CA GLY A 86 -14.73 9.80 -10.56
C GLY A 86 -15.17 8.48 -11.18
N GLN A 87 -15.15 8.40 -12.50
CA GLN A 87 -15.58 7.21 -13.25
C GLN A 87 -14.61 6.03 -13.05
N HIS A 88 -15.15 4.81 -13.09
CA HIS A 88 -14.33 3.61 -13.12
C HIS A 88 -13.60 3.50 -14.47
N VAL A 89 -12.30 3.25 -14.42
CA VAL A 89 -11.47 2.98 -15.59
C VAL A 89 -10.82 1.61 -15.45
N GLU A 90 -10.85 0.83 -16.53
CA GLU A 90 -10.23 -0.49 -16.59
C GLU A 90 -8.71 -0.41 -16.44
N ALA A 91 -8.12 -1.43 -15.83
CA ALA A 91 -6.71 -1.42 -15.43
C ALA A 91 -5.74 -1.24 -16.62
N PHE A 92 -6.07 -1.78 -17.79
CA PHE A 92 -5.24 -1.66 -18.99
C PHE A 92 -5.28 -0.25 -19.62
N ARG A 93 -6.25 0.59 -19.24
CA ARG A 93 -6.37 1.99 -19.70
C ARG A 93 -5.65 2.99 -18.80
N LEU A 94 -4.96 2.53 -17.75
CA LEU A 94 -4.25 3.40 -16.81
C LEU A 94 -2.94 3.98 -17.37
N ARG A 95 -2.44 3.47 -18.51
CA ARG A 95 -1.19 3.95 -19.11
C ARG A 95 -1.40 5.38 -19.64
N GLY A 96 -0.46 6.27 -19.35
CA GLY A 96 -0.51 7.68 -19.77
C GLY A 96 -1.17 8.62 -18.76
N LEU A 97 -1.93 8.10 -17.80
CA LEU A 97 -2.57 8.95 -16.79
C LEU A 97 -1.57 9.48 -15.75
N PRO A 98 -1.75 10.74 -15.29
CA PRO A 98 -1.08 11.30 -14.12
C PRO A 98 -1.20 10.40 -12.88
N THR A 99 -0.26 10.56 -11.94
CA THR A 99 -0.18 9.62 -10.82
C THR A 99 -1.31 9.78 -9.80
N ASP A 100 -1.70 11.02 -9.53
CA ASP A 100 -2.84 11.37 -8.70
C ASP A 100 -4.15 10.84 -9.31
N GLU A 101 -4.31 10.95 -10.63
CA GLU A 101 -5.48 10.43 -11.33
C GLU A 101 -5.53 8.89 -11.27
N ARG A 102 -4.39 8.20 -11.47
CA ARG A 102 -4.35 6.75 -11.27
C ARG A 102 -4.69 6.34 -9.84
N ALA A 103 -4.31 7.13 -8.84
CA ALA A 103 -4.68 6.89 -7.46
C ALA A 103 -6.20 7.07 -7.25
N ARG A 104 -6.80 8.13 -7.83
CA ARG A 104 -8.28 8.30 -7.86
C ARG A 104 -8.97 7.11 -8.51
N VAL A 105 -8.49 6.63 -9.66
CA VAL A 105 -9.05 5.44 -10.32
C VAL A 105 -8.96 4.20 -9.42
N ALA A 106 -7.89 4.03 -8.63
CA ALA A 106 -7.80 2.90 -7.70
C ALA A 106 -8.97 2.91 -6.68
N TRP A 107 -9.36 4.07 -6.17
CA TRP A 107 -10.54 4.23 -5.32
C TRP A 107 -11.85 3.94 -6.07
N ALA A 108 -11.99 4.37 -7.33
CA ALA A 108 -13.15 4.06 -8.16
C ALA A 108 -13.28 2.54 -8.42
N ARG A 109 -12.16 1.83 -8.51
CA ARG A 109 -12.12 0.36 -8.66
C ARG A 109 -12.56 -0.36 -7.39
N LEU A 110 -12.13 0.11 -6.22
CA LEU A 110 -12.61 -0.41 -4.93
C LEU A 110 -14.13 -0.20 -4.80
N ARG A 111 -14.63 0.97 -5.17
CA ARG A 111 -16.06 1.28 -5.19
C ARG A 111 -16.83 0.36 -6.15
N LYS A 112 -16.35 0.18 -7.40
CA LYS A 112 -16.98 -0.75 -8.38
C LYS A 112 -17.01 -2.19 -7.86
N ALA A 113 -15.96 -2.61 -7.14
CA ALA A 113 -15.88 -3.93 -6.53
C ALA A 113 -16.66 -4.03 -5.20
N SER A 114 -17.43 -3.00 -4.83
CA SER A 114 -18.20 -2.94 -3.58
C SER A 114 -17.39 -3.29 -2.34
N VAL A 115 -16.11 -2.85 -2.31
CA VAL A 115 -15.24 -3.09 -1.17
C VAL A 115 -15.73 -2.28 0.01
N ASP A 116 -16.19 -2.97 1.05
CA ASP A 116 -16.59 -2.37 2.33
C ASP A 116 -15.50 -1.41 2.86
N PRO A 117 -15.83 -0.12 3.11
CA PRO A 117 -14.94 0.85 3.74
C PRO A 117 -14.22 0.34 4.99
N MET A 118 -14.90 -0.49 5.79
CA MET A 118 -14.32 -1.06 7.01
C MET A 118 -13.11 -1.95 6.70
N LYS A 119 -13.08 -2.64 5.54
CA LYS A 119 -11.92 -3.43 5.11
C LYS A 119 -10.72 -2.56 4.75
N VAL A 120 -10.95 -1.35 4.24
CA VAL A 120 -9.88 -0.37 3.96
C VAL A 120 -9.27 0.11 5.27
N LEU A 121 -10.10 0.50 6.24
CA LEU A 121 -9.63 0.90 7.57
C LEU A 121 -8.86 -0.24 8.26
N ALA A 122 -9.41 -1.46 8.23
CA ALA A 122 -8.76 -2.64 8.79
C ALA A 122 -7.37 -2.87 8.16
N ALA A 123 -7.22 -2.68 6.85
CA ALA A 123 -5.93 -2.82 6.20
C ALA A 123 -4.90 -1.76 6.67
N ALA A 124 -5.32 -0.51 6.85
CA ALA A 124 -4.44 0.54 7.35
C ALA A 124 -4.05 0.31 8.82
N LEU A 125 -5.02 -0.05 9.68
CA LEU A 125 -4.75 -0.37 11.08
C LEU A 125 -3.87 -1.62 11.25
N ALA A 126 -4.05 -2.63 10.40
CA ALA A 126 -3.18 -3.81 10.42
C ALA A 126 -1.71 -3.46 10.16
N ILE A 127 -1.45 -2.48 9.27
CA ILE A 127 -0.09 -1.99 9.02
C ILE A 127 0.44 -1.19 10.20
N GLU A 128 -0.41 -0.40 10.87
CA GLU A 128 -0.02 0.29 12.10
C GLU A 128 0.39 -0.72 13.19
N MET A 129 -0.45 -1.72 13.44
CA MET A 129 -0.19 -2.71 14.47
C MET A 129 1.05 -3.55 14.17
N VAL A 130 1.28 -3.97 12.92
CA VAL A 130 2.48 -4.76 12.57
C VAL A 130 3.76 -3.94 12.68
N ILE A 131 3.76 -2.66 12.30
CA ILE A 131 4.93 -1.79 12.42
C ILE A 131 5.30 -1.58 13.89
N ARG A 132 4.30 -1.39 14.76
CA ARG A 132 4.52 -1.25 16.22
C ARG A 132 5.08 -2.51 16.87
N ALA A 133 4.70 -3.68 16.35
CA ALA A 133 5.13 -4.96 16.88
C ALA A 133 6.47 -5.46 16.30
N ASP A 134 6.87 -4.97 15.13
CA ASP A 134 8.10 -5.38 14.44
C ASP A 134 9.32 -4.59 14.97
N PRO A 135 10.26 -5.23 15.69
CA PRO A 135 11.44 -4.57 16.25
C PRO A 135 12.40 -4.05 15.18
N GLN A 136 12.24 -4.46 13.91
CA GLN A 136 13.06 -4.05 12.77
C GLN A 136 12.24 -3.28 11.72
N ALA A 137 11.11 -2.69 12.12
CA ALA A 137 10.28 -1.91 11.21
C ALA A 137 11.01 -0.67 10.66
N ASP A 138 10.77 -0.34 9.39
CA ASP A 138 11.09 0.99 8.89
C ASP A 138 9.96 1.96 9.30
N LEU A 139 10.29 2.90 10.17
CA LEU A 139 9.33 3.84 10.76
C LEU A 139 9.01 5.04 9.85
N LYS A 140 9.63 5.12 8.66
CA LYS A 140 9.34 6.21 7.72
C LYS A 140 7.89 6.14 7.27
N THR A 141 7.23 7.31 7.27
CA THR A 141 5.85 7.48 6.80
C THR A 141 5.62 6.85 5.43
N GLU A 142 6.56 7.00 4.52
CA GLU A 142 6.45 6.48 3.16
C GLU A 142 6.44 4.94 3.09
N PHE A 143 7.19 4.27 3.97
CA PHE A 143 7.13 2.81 4.06
C PHE A 143 5.73 2.38 4.49
N LYS A 144 5.20 2.98 5.56
CA LYS A 144 3.84 2.76 6.07
C LYS A 144 2.78 2.99 4.98
N GLN A 145 2.85 4.12 4.26
CA GLN A 145 1.96 4.42 3.13
C GLN A 145 2.00 3.31 2.05
N VAL A 146 3.20 2.90 1.63
CA VAL A 146 3.35 1.86 0.59
C VAL A 146 2.83 0.51 1.07
N GLN A 147 3.06 0.12 2.33
CA GLN A 147 2.53 -1.13 2.87
C GLN A 147 1.00 -1.13 2.92
N THR A 148 0.41 -0.04 3.42
CA THR A 148 -1.04 0.16 3.48
C THR A 148 -1.66 0.09 2.08
N ALA A 149 -1.10 0.84 1.13
CA ALA A 149 -1.58 0.84 -0.25
C ALA A 149 -1.49 -0.54 -0.92
N LYS A 150 -0.47 -1.36 -0.60
CA LYS A 150 -0.37 -2.72 -1.13
C LYS A 150 -1.49 -3.63 -0.65
N LEU A 151 -1.92 -3.51 0.60
CA LEU A 151 -3.06 -4.27 1.10
C LEU A 151 -4.36 -3.83 0.45
N ILE A 152 -4.57 -2.53 0.30
CA ILE A 152 -5.77 -1.94 -0.30
C ILE A 152 -5.84 -2.24 -1.81
N HIS A 153 -4.75 -1.99 -2.54
CA HIS A 153 -4.70 -2.19 -3.98
C HIS A 153 -5.05 -3.64 -4.36
N ARG A 154 -4.59 -4.63 -3.58
CA ARG A 154 -4.90 -6.05 -3.80
C ARG A 154 -6.40 -6.38 -3.74
N MET A 155 -7.21 -5.59 -3.04
CA MET A 155 -8.66 -5.83 -2.91
C MET A 155 -9.41 -5.66 -4.24
N ALA A 156 -8.89 -4.85 -5.18
CA ALA A 156 -9.51 -4.60 -6.48
C ALA A 156 -8.48 -4.43 -7.62
N SER A 157 -7.36 -5.16 -7.56
CA SER A 157 -6.22 -4.93 -8.46
C SER A 157 -6.38 -5.47 -9.88
N GLY A 158 -7.29 -6.40 -10.17
CA GLY A 158 -7.44 -7.02 -11.50
C GLY A 158 -8.47 -6.37 -12.41
N SER A 159 -8.28 -6.52 -13.72
CA SER A 159 -9.33 -6.40 -14.74
C SER A 159 -9.34 -7.70 -15.55
N HIS A 160 -10.54 -8.25 -15.74
CA HIS A 160 -10.80 -9.40 -16.60
C HIS A 160 -11.76 -8.96 -17.71
N LYS A 161 -11.38 -9.16 -18.97
CA LYS A 161 -12.25 -8.85 -20.11
C LYS A 161 -12.28 -10.03 -21.06
N ARG A 162 -13.48 -10.51 -21.39
CA ARG A 162 -13.73 -11.61 -22.32
C ARG A 162 -14.50 -11.08 -23.54
N TRP A 163 -14.09 -11.48 -24.74
CA TRP A 163 -14.78 -11.18 -25.99
C TRP A 163 -15.11 -12.48 -26.73
N GLY A 164 -16.33 -12.60 -27.27
CA GLY A 164 -16.81 -13.80 -27.95
C GLY A 164 -17.51 -14.81 -27.01
N GLU A 165 -18.16 -15.81 -27.62
CA GLU A 165 -18.91 -16.86 -26.93
C GLU A 165 -18.24 -18.23 -27.08
N GLY A 166 -18.48 -19.14 -26.11
CA GLY A 166 -17.94 -20.50 -26.18
C GLY A 166 -16.41 -20.58 -26.08
N HIS A 167 -15.83 -21.64 -26.65
CA HIS A 167 -14.40 -21.97 -26.57
C HIS A 167 -13.48 -21.05 -27.41
N THR A 168 -14.04 -20.21 -28.28
CA THR A 168 -13.30 -19.25 -29.11
C THR A 168 -13.17 -17.87 -28.44
N ALA A 169 -13.68 -17.73 -27.22
CA ALA A 169 -13.62 -16.46 -26.50
C ALA A 169 -12.17 -16.09 -26.15
N THR A 170 -11.81 -14.83 -26.42
CA THR A 170 -10.51 -14.27 -26.07
C THR A 170 -10.60 -13.59 -24.70
N GLU A 171 -9.65 -13.87 -23.81
CA GLU A 171 -9.58 -13.29 -22.47
C GLU A 171 -8.35 -12.39 -22.28
N LEU A 172 -8.55 -11.23 -21.67
CA LEU A 172 -7.48 -10.34 -21.23
C LEU A 172 -7.51 -10.23 -19.70
N HIS A 173 -6.40 -10.66 -19.07
CA HIS A 173 -6.14 -10.53 -17.65
C HIS A 173 -5.06 -9.47 -17.44
N PHE A 174 -5.41 -8.34 -16.81
CA PHE A 174 -4.46 -7.25 -16.56
C PHE A 174 -4.44 -6.82 -15.09
N TYR A 175 -3.24 -6.76 -14.51
CA TYR A 175 -3.00 -6.34 -13.13
C TYR A 175 -1.98 -5.19 -13.10
N PRO A 176 -2.34 -3.98 -12.64
CA PRO A 176 -1.38 -2.89 -12.50
C PRO A 176 -0.27 -3.26 -11.55
N ARG A 177 0.95 -2.86 -11.91
CA ARG A 177 2.13 -3.08 -11.07
C ARG A 177 1.98 -2.30 -9.77
N SER A 178 2.06 -2.98 -8.63
CA SER A 178 2.04 -2.38 -7.30
C SER A 178 3.41 -1.78 -6.95
N ARG A 179 3.74 -0.64 -7.58
CA ARG A 179 4.99 0.12 -7.36
C ARG A 179 4.81 1.61 -7.68
N GLY A 180 5.75 2.43 -7.22
CA GLY A 180 5.87 3.83 -7.61
C GLY A 180 4.95 4.77 -6.83
N ARG A 181 4.85 6.02 -7.30
CA ARG A 181 4.20 7.12 -6.58
C ARG A 181 2.69 6.91 -6.32
N ILE A 182 2.00 6.14 -7.16
CA ILE A 182 0.56 5.83 -6.96
C ILE A 182 0.28 5.22 -5.57
N LEU A 183 1.17 4.34 -5.08
CA LEU A 183 1.01 3.72 -3.77
C LEU A 183 1.15 4.73 -2.63
N ARG A 184 1.92 5.81 -2.82
CA ARG A 184 2.08 6.86 -1.80
C ARG A 184 0.79 7.64 -1.63
N HIS A 185 0.14 8.01 -2.74
CA HIS A 185 -1.16 8.69 -2.70
C HIS A 185 -2.28 7.82 -2.12
N ILE A 186 -2.38 6.54 -2.52
CA ILE A 186 -3.38 5.63 -1.95
C ILE A 186 -3.12 5.43 -0.45
N GLY A 187 -1.86 5.20 -0.08
CA GLY A 187 -1.45 4.96 1.30
C GLY A 187 -1.70 6.16 2.19
N GLN A 188 -1.36 7.35 1.73
CA GLN A 188 -1.60 8.61 2.42
C GLN A 188 -3.09 8.81 2.69
N ALA A 189 -3.94 8.76 1.67
CA ALA A 189 -5.38 8.95 1.83
C ALA A 189 -6.01 7.93 2.78
N ALA A 190 -5.54 6.67 2.75
CA ALA A 190 -5.99 5.64 3.68
C ALA A 190 -5.53 5.88 5.12
N MET A 191 -4.31 6.36 5.31
CA MET A 191 -3.78 6.69 6.64
C MET A 191 -4.49 7.90 7.25
N GLU A 192 -4.71 8.95 6.46
CA GLU A 192 -5.49 10.12 6.86
C GLU A 192 -6.93 9.76 7.24
N ALA A 193 -7.52 8.71 6.62
CA ALA A 193 -8.82 8.21 7.02
C ALA A 193 -8.81 7.48 8.38
N CYS A 194 -7.67 6.94 8.80
CA CYS A 194 -7.52 6.24 10.08
C CYS A 194 -6.87 7.08 11.19
N GLU A 195 -6.44 8.31 10.90
CA GLU A 195 -5.63 9.14 11.80
C GLU A 195 -6.27 9.28 13.19
N LEU A 196 -7.54 9.71 13.24
CA LEU A 196 -8.27 9.85 14.51
C LEU A 196 -8.43 8.52 15.29
N ILE A 197 -8.54 7.40 14.58
CA ILE A 197 -8.62 6.09 15.23
C ILE A 197 -7.28 5.76 15.89
N ILE A 198 -6.18 6.00 15.18
CA ILE A 198 -4.83 5.73 15.71
C ILE A 198 -4.55 6.66 16.90
N ASP A 199 -4.83 7.95 16.77
CA ASP A 199 -4.54 8.94 17.80
C ASP A 199 -5.28 8.65 19.11
N HIS A 200 -6.57 8.32 19.04
CA HIS A 200 -7.39 8.07 20.24
C HIS A 200 -7.21 6.66 20.80
N HIS A 201 -7.00 5.64 19.95
CA HIS A 201 -7.18 4.25 20.34
C HIS A 201 -5.95 3.36 20.23
N GLN A 202 -4.79 3.87 19.80
CA GLN A 202 -3.58 3.06 19.65
C GLN A 202 -3.21 2.23 20.89
N ALA A 203 -3.51 2.72 22.10
CA ALA A 203 -3.23 2.03 23.36
C ALA A 203 -4.14 0.81 23.60
N THR A 204 -5.31 0.77 22.94
CA THR A 204 -6.31 -0.31 23.07
C THR A 204 -6.16 -1.38 21.98
N PHE A 205 -5.24 -1.18 21.03
CA PHE A 205 -5.01 -2.14 19.97
C PHE A 205 -4.47 -3.46 20.54
N PRO A 206 -4.89 -4.62 19.99
CA PRO A 206 -4.41 -5.91 20.46
C PRO A 206 -2.88 -6.01 20.39
N ALA A 207 -2.26 -6.37 21.51
CA ALA A 207 -0.84 -6.73 21.55
C ALA A 207 -0.65 -8.08 20.86
N ILE A 208 0.03 -8.09 19.71
CA ILE A 208 0.31 -9.30 18.94
C ILE A 208 1.82 -9.40 18.77
N VAL A 209 2.38 -10.53 19.20
CA VAL A 209 3.81 -10.83 19.00
C VAL A 209 4.10 -10.98 17.51
N PHE A 210 5.04 -10.18 17.01
CA PHE A 210 5.52 -10.28 15.65
C PHE A 210 6.28 -11.59 15.49
N ALA A 211 5.79 -12.49 14.62
CA ALA A 211 6.57 -13.66 14.25
C ALA A 211 7.47 -13.31 13.08
N GLN A 212 8.78 -13.42 13.31
CA GLN A 212 9.75 -13.36 12.23
C GLN A 212 9.44 -14.50 11.26
N GLY A 213 9.16 -14.16 10.00
CA GLY A 213 9.15 -15.15 8.93
C GLY A 213 10.56 -15.73 8.83
N THR A 214 10.68 -17.05 8.82
CA THR A 214 11.94 -17.76 8.62
C THR A 214 12.68 -17.17 7.41
N THR A 215 13.78 -16.47 7.68
CA THR A 215 14.76 -16.09 6.66
C THR A 215 15.34 -17.39 6.12
N ILE A 216 14.88 -17.84 4.96
CA ILE A 216 15.68 -18.74 4.15
C ILE A 216 16.83 -17.88 3.62
N GLU A 217 17.95 -17.93 4.32
CA GLU A 217 19.24 -17.49 3.79
C GLU A 217 19.50 -18.25 2.49
N LYS A 218 19.81 -17.51 1.43
CA LYS A 218 20.48 -18.01 0.23
C LYS A 218 21.73 -17.18 0.05
#